data_AF-A0A321LX71-F1
#
_entry.id   AF-A0A321LX71-F1
#
_cell.length_a   1.000
_cell.length_b   1.000
_cell.length_c   1.000
_cell.angle_alpha   90.00
_cell.angle_beta   90.00
_cell.angle_gamma   90.00
#
_symmetry.space_group_name_H-M   'P 1'
#
loop_
_entity.id
_entity.type
_entity.pdbx_description
1 polymer ?
#
loop_
_entity_poly.entity_id
_entity_poly.type
_entity_poly.pdbx_seq_one_letter_code
_entity_poly.pdbx_strand_id
1 'polypeptide(L)'
;MILGLSFFGLALYRLFKKLRGRNLDKPPRIPHTTKSVHPIRSQYGFPVPPKGTASSIATRLRELKYEPLSDPSKSSPLDREKIAEVVPYPLPSDYLQFLEEFPVTGAFPCMVDVYGIQPGPGAPDAIYPEPGLFAAPSGASEGLLEINKKLVNGDAPEITPDMLAIGDDAFGNLYLLKMGEPGGQIYFWDHEQGGLSLVANSFTDFISRMQPSDEQ
;
A
#
# COMPACT_ATOMS: atom_id res chain seq x y z
N MET A 1 -25.58 1.92 15.59
CA MET A 1 -25.52 0.56 15.00
C MET A 1 -25.71 0.71 13.50
N ILE A 2 -24.61 0.84 12.77
CA ILE A 2 -24.61 0.86 11.30
C ILE A 2 -23.46 -0.03 10.87
N LEU A 3 -23.81 -1.25 10.44
CA LEU A 3 -22.95 -2.13 9.69
C LEU A 3 -22.84 -1.56 8.28
N GLY A 4 -21.63 -1.33 7.77
CA GLY A 4 -21.55 -0.83 6.40
C GLY A 4 -20.19 -0.65 5.74
N LEU A 5 -19.08 -1.22 6.22
CA LEU A 5 -17.78 -1.08 5.53
C LEU A 5 -16.87 -2.33 5.52
N SER A 6 -17.35 -3.50 5.96
CA SER A 6 -16.52 -4.70 6.10
C SER A 6 -16.80 -5.80 5.06
N PHE A 7 -16.89 -5.44 3.78
CA PHE A 7 -16.96 -6.45 2.70
C PHE A 7 -15.59 -6.75 2.06
N PHE A 8 -14.61 -5.84 2.16
CA PHE A 8 -13.36 -5.93 1.40
C PHE A 8 -12.26 -6.75 2.08
N GLY A 9 -12.02 -6.52 3.38
CA GLY A 9 -11.12 -7.38 4.17
C GLY A 9 -11.50 -8.86 4.10
N LEU A 10 -12.79 -9.17 3.92
CA LEU A 10 -13.28 -10.55 3.80
C LEU A 10 -12.93 -11.21 2.45
N ALA A 11 -12.83 -10.45 1.34
CA ALA A 11 -12.47 -10.98 0.03
C ALA A 11 -10.96 -11.28 -0.07
N LEU A 12 -10.12 -10.34 0.39
CA LEU A 12 -8.68 -10.58 0.56
C LEU A 12 -8.43 -11.74 1.53
N TYR A 13 -9.06 -11.73 2.72
CA TYR A 13 -8.94 -12.81 3.71
C TYR A 13 -9.33 -14.19 3.14
N ARG A 14 -10.38 -14.28 2.31
CA ARG A 14 -10.79 -15.52 1.64
C ARG A 14 -9.78 -15.98 0.58
N LEU A 15 -9.16 -15.05 -0.14
CA LEU A 15 -8.07 -15.35 -1.08
C LEU A 15 -6.82 -15.84 -0.32
N PHE A 16 -6.44 -15.18 0.77
CA PHE A 16 -5.34 -15.59 1.66
C PHE A 16 -5.56 -16.98 2.26
N LYS A 17 -6.77 -17.30 2.75
CA LYS A 17 -7.08 -18.65 3.26
C LYS A 17 -6.94 -19.72 2.18
N LYS A 18 -7.23 -19.38 0.91
CA LYS A 18 -7.11 -20.29 -0.23
C LYS A 18 -5.66 -20.49 -0.68
N LEU A 19 -4.81 -19.48 -0.52
CA LEU A 19 -3.37 -19.54 -0.84
C LEU A 19 -2.56 -20.26 0.27
N ARG A 20 -2.90 -20.06 1.54
CA ARG A 20 -2.22 -20.67 2.71
C ARG A 20 -2.39 -22.20 2.80
N GLY A 21 -3.39 -22.77 2.13
CA GLY A 21 -3.71 -24.20 2.19
C GLY A 21 -2.86 -25.13 1.31
N ARG A 22 -1.81 -24.65 0.61
CA ARG A 22 -1.11 -25.45 -0.43
C ARG A 22 0.32 -25.88 -0.15
N ASN A 23 0.95 -25.55 0.97
CA ASN A 23 2.27 -26.12 1.28
C ASN A 23 2.56 -26.09 2.79
N LEU A 24 2.40 -27.25 3.44
CA LEU A 24 3.00 -27.54 4.74
C LEU A 24 3.78 -28.84 4.60
N ASP A 25 5.02 -28.74 4.11
CA ASP A 25 6.06 -29.69 4.44
C ASP A 25 7.21 -28.92 5.11
N LYS A 26 7.61 -29.42 6.28
CA LYS A 26 8.47 -28.79 7.30
C LYS A 26 9.84 -28.35 6.75
N PRO A 27 10.42 -27.22 7.18
CA PRO A 27 11.80 -26.90 6.87
C PRO A 27 12.78 -27.58 7.85
N PRO A 28 13.97 -28.00 7.39
CA PRO A 28 15.03 -28.52 8.25
C PRO A 28 15.79 -27.37 8.94
N ARG A 29 16.26 -27.63 10.17
CA ARG A 29 17.10 -26.70 10.95
C ARG A 29 18.49 -26.54 10.33
N ILE A 30 18.95 -25.30 10.17
CA ILE A 30 20.34 -24.96 9.83
C ILE A 30 20.92 -24.03 10.93
N PRO A 31 22.21 -24.16 11.32
CA PRO A 31 22.76 -23.51 12.50
C PRO A 31 23.19 -22.05 12.25
N HIS A 32 23.05 -21.24 13.30
CA HIS A 32 23.47 -19.85 13.36
C HIS A 32 25.00 -19.69 13.25
N THR A 33 25.46 -18.84 12.34
CA THR A 33 26.76 -18.17 12.47
C THR A 33 26.58 -16.67 12.23
N THR A 34 26.99 -15.90 13.22
CA THR A 34 26.84 -14.45 13.37
C THR A 34 27.97 -13.70 12.66
N LYS A 35 27.63 -12.73 11.82
CA LYS A 35 28.44 -11.50 11.65
C LYS A 35 27.51 -10.30 11.57
N SER A 36 27.62 -9.44 12.59
CA SER A 36 26.90 -8.18 12.74
C SER A 36 27.39 -7.15 11.72
N VAL A 37 26.47 -6.64 10.90
CA VAL A 37 26.66 -5.41 10.13
C VAL A 37 25.62 -4.43 10.68
N HIS A 38 26.07 -3.39 11.38
CA HIS A 38 25.17 -2.38 11.97
C HIS A 38 24.69 -1.38 10.91
N PRO A 39 23.37 -1.21 10.70
CA PRO A 39 22.84 -0.10 9.91
C PRO A 39 22.78 1.21 10.72
N ILE A 40 22.93 2.31 10.00
CA ILE A 40 22.98 3.69 10.50
C ILE A 40 21.59 4.09 11.04
N ARG A 41 21.52 4.44 12.33
CA ARG A 41 20.30 4.90 13.01
C ARG A 41 19.88 6.28 12.53
N SER A 42 18.64 6.43 12.05
CA SER A 42 17.97 7.74 12.04
C SER A 42 17.44 8.05 13.45
N GLN A 43 17.05 9.30 13.67
CA GLN A 43 16.58 9.86 14.95
C GLN A 43 15.39 9.13 15.62
N TYR A 44 14.81 8.11 14.98
CA TYR A 44 13.74 7.27 15.54
C TYR A 44 14.14 5.80 15.73
N GLY A 45 15.43 5.45 15.64
CA GLY A 45 15.94 4.14 16.07
C GLY A 45 15.61 2.96 15.16
N PHE A 46 14.73 3.12 14.17
CA PHE A 46 14.47 2.10 13.17
C PHE A 46 15.63 2.02 12.16
N PRO A 47 16.00 0.80 11.71
CA PRO A 47 16.88 0.67 10.57
C PRO A 47 16.17 1.30 9.37
N VAL A 48 16.59 2.52 9.01
CA VAL A 48 16.30 3.01 7.66
C VAL A 48 16.91 1.97 6.74
N PRO A 49 16.12 1.34 5.83
CA PRO A 49 16.69 0.41 4.89
C PRO A 49 17.92 1.09 4.28
N PRO A 50 19.07 0.38 4.17
CA PRO A 50 20.26 0.97 3.56
C PRO A 50 19.82 1.62 2.27
N LYS A 51 20.21 2.88 2.01
CA LYS A 51 19.88 3.62 0.78
C LYS A 51 20.16 2.69 -0.40
N GLY A 52 19.15 1.93 -0.80
CA GLY A 52 19.20 1.05 -1.94
C GLY A 52 19.31 2.01 -3.09
N THR A 53 20.39 1.87 -3.86
CA THR A 53 20.55 2.49 -5.18
C THR A 53 19.19 2.59 -5.82
N ALA A 54 18.71 3.81 -6.14
CA ALA A 54 17.39 4.12 -6.67
C ALA A 54 16.84 2.96 -7.50
N SER A 55 16.15 2.05 -6.81
CA SER A 55 15.55 0.89 -7.39
C SER A 55 14.24 1.44 -7.89
N SER A 56 14.04 1.43 -9.22
CA SER A 56 12.78 1.89 -9.79
C SER A 56 11.62 1.25 -9.03
N ILE A 57 10.49 1.95 -8.87
CA ILE A 57 9.29 1.43 -8.18
C ILE A 57 9.05 -0.04 -8.52
N ALA A 58 9.17 -0.38 -9.79
CA ALA A 58 8.95 -1.72 -10.28
C ALA A 58 10.02 -2.74 -9.90
N THR A 59 11.29 -2.34 -9.83
CA THR A 59 12.34 -3.23 -9.31
C THR A 59 12.01 -3.62 -7.87
N ARG A 60 11.65 -2.65 -7.01
CA ARG A 60 11.30 -2.94 -5.63
C ARG A 60 10.04 -3.77 -5.48
N LEU A 61 8.98 -3.45 -6.23
CA LEU A 61 7.75 -4.23 -6.24
C LEU A 61 7.99 -5.68 -6.71
N ARG A 62 8.84 -5.89 -7.73
CA ARG A 62 9.22 -7.25 -8.17
C ARG A 62 10.04 -8.01 -7.13
N GLU A 63 10.95 -7.34 -6.41
CA GLU A 63 11.70 -7.96 -5.29
C GLU A 63 10.75 -8.46 -4.19
N LEU A 64 9.72 -7.68 -3.88
CA LEU A 64 8.68 -8.03 -2.93
C LEU A 64 7.64 -9.00 -3.51
N LYS A 65 7.79 -9.38 -4.79
CA LYS A 65 6.87 -10.27 -5.53
C LYS A 65 5.44 -9.73 -5.58
N TYR A 66 5.29 -8.42 -5.77
CA TYR A 66 3.99 -7.82 -6.04
C TYR A 66 3.35 -8.45 -7.28
N GLU A 67 2.15 -8.99 -7.12
CA GLU A 67 1.43 -9.70 -8.17
C GLU A 67 0.02 -9.12 -8.37
N PRO A 68 -0.45 -9.02 -9.63
CA PRO A 68 -1.79 -8.54 -9.92
C PRO A 68 -2.85 -9.55 -9.43
N LEU A 69 -3.94 -9.05 -8.85
CA LEU A 69 -5.04 -9.87 -8.34
C LEU A 69 -5.93 -10.44 -9.46
N SER A 70 -5.80 -9.93 -10.68
CA SER A 70 -6.52 -10.40 -11.86
C SER A 70 -5.64 -10.41 -13.10
N ASP A 71 -6.13 -11.01 -14.17
CA ASP A 71 -5.39 -11.20 -15.43
C ASP A 71 -5.05 -9.85 -16.10
N PRO A 72 -3.75 -9.46 -16.17
CA PRO A 72 -3.34 -8.18 -16.76
C PRO A 72 -3.66 -8.06 -18.24
N SER A 73 -3.80 -9.16 -18.97
CA SER A 73 -4.14 -9.14 -20.40
C SER A 73 -5.54 -8.57 -20.68
N LYS A 74 -6.38 -8.50 -19.63
CA LYS A 74 -7.73 -7.94 -19.69
C LYS A 74 -7.78 -6.48 -19.21
N SER A 75 -6.65 -5.93 -18.79
CA SER A 75 -6.57 -4.52 -18.41
C SER A 75 -6.65 -3.61 -19.64
N SER A 76 -7.32 -2.48 -19.47
CA SER A 76 -7.25 -1.39 -20.44
C SER A 76 -6.05 -0.52 -20.12
N PRO A 77 -5.44 0.14 -21.12
CA PRO A 77 -4.43 1.16 -20.87
C PRO A 77 -4.91 2.21 -19.87
N LEU A 78 -3.96 2.83 -19.16
CA LEU A 78 -4.24 3.91 -18.23
C LEU A 78 -5.02 5.04 -18.93
N ASP A 79 -6.28 5.19 -18.53
CA ASP A 79 -7.15 6.23 -19.05
C ASP A 79 -7.02 7.48 -18.17
N ARG A 80 -6.11 8.36 -18.57
CA ARG A 80 -5.78 9.60 -17.83
C ARG A 80 -6.98 10.55 -17.75
N GLU A 81 -7.87 10.53 -18.74
CA GLU A 81 -9.08 11.35 -18.74
C GLU A 81 -10.05 10.87 -17.66
N LYS A 82 -10.30 9.55 -17.57
CA LYS A 82 -11.13 8.98 -16.50
C LYS A 82 -10.56 9.17 -15.10
N ILE A 83 -9.24 9.19 -14.97
CA ILE A 83 -8.61 9.53 -13.69
C ILE A 83 -8.92 10.98 -13.35
N ALA A 84 -8.72 11.91 -14.28
CA ALA A 84 -9.01 13.33 -14.07
C ALA A 84 -10.50 13.61 -13.77
N GLU A 85 -11.43 12.74 -14.19
CA GLU A 85 -12.85 12.83 -13.81
C GLU A 85 -13.11 12.59 -12.31
N VAL A 86 -12.25 11.84 -11.61
CA VAL A 86 -12.46 11.51 -10.19
C VAL A 86 -11.46 12.18 -9.25
N VAL A 87 -10.32 12.65 -9.76
CA VAL A 87 -9.36 13.41 -8.96
C VAL A 87 -9.36 14.88 -9.35
N PRO A 88 -9.61 15.81 -8.40
CA PRO A 88 -9.65 17.24 -8.70
C PRO A 88 -8.25 17.85 -8.94
N TYR A 89 -7.18 17.07 -8.76
CA TYR A 89 -5.81 17.53 -8.89
C TYR A 89 -4.96 16.54 -9.71
N PRO A 90 -3.87 17.01 -10.35
CA PRO A 90 -2.92 16.14 -11.03
C PRO A 90 -2.31 15.10 -10.08
N LEU A 91 -2.14 13.88 -10.58
CA LEU A 91 -1.42 12.84 -9.87
C LEU A 91 0.10 13.09 -9.91
N PRO A 92 0.81 12.83 -8.80
CA PRO A 92 2.27 12.77 -8.77
C PRO A 92 2.84 11.82 -9.83
N SER A 93 3.96 12.22 -10.45
CA SER A 93 4.55 11.53 -11.60
C SER A 93 5.00 10.11 -11.29
N ASP A 94 5.44 9.86 -10.05
CA ASP A 94 5.91 8.54 -9.62
C ASP A 94 4.75 7.56 -9.41
N TYR A 95 3.61 8.03 -8.92
CA TYR A 95 2.39 7.21 -8.88
C TYR A 95 1.84 6.95 -10.30
N LEU A 96 1.92 7.93 -11.22
CA LEU A 96 1.57 7.70 -12.63
C LEU A 96 2.45 6.62 -13.27
N GLN A 97 3.76 6.63 -13.00
CA GLN A 97 4.67 5.59 -13.48
C GLN A 97 4.26 4.20 -12.96
N PHE A 98 3.87 4.10 -11.69
CA PHE A 98 3.33 2.87 -11.13
C PHE A 98 2.09 2.39 -11.88
N LEU A 99 1.12 3.27 -12.15
CA LEU A 99 -0.12 2.91 -12.84
C LEU A 99 0.12 2.45 -14.29
N GLU A 100 1.15 2.97 -14.96
CA GLU A 100 1.54 2.53 -16.30
C GLU A 100 2.20 1.15 -16.31
N GLU A 101 3.04 0.86 -15.32
CA GLU A 101 3.79 -0.40 -15.25
C GLU A 101 2.99 -1.53 -14.59
N PHE A 102 2.08 -1.18 -13.68
CA PHE A 102 1.20 -2.10 -12.96
C PHE A 102 -0.26 -1.67 -13.13
N PRO A 103 -0.88 -1.92 -14.29
CA PRO A 103 -2.22 -1.42 -14.61
C PRO A 103 -3.35 -2.17 -13.88
N VAL A 104 -3.02 -3.13 -13.01
CA VAL A 104 -3.98 -3.95 -12.27
C VAL A 104 -3.64 -3.94 -10.79
N THR A 105 -4.65 -3.73 -9.94
CA THR A 105 -4.53 -3.83 -8.48
C THR A 105 -3.89 -5.16 -8.11
N GLY A 106 -2.93 -5.10 -7.19
CA GLY A 106 -2.11 -6.24 -6.80
C GLY A 106 -1.90 -6.31 -5.30
N ALA A 107 -1.29 -7.41 -4.88
CA ALA A 107 -0.96 -7.69 -3.49
C ALA A 107 0.37 -8.45 -3.40
N PHE A 108 0.84 -8.67 -2.18
CA PHE A 108 2.06 -9.43 -1.91
C PHE A 108 1.71 -10.86 -1.47
N PRO A 109 2.55 -11.86 -1.80
CA PRO A 109 2.35 -13.24 -1.37
C PRO A 109 2.79 -13.49 0.09
N CYS A 110 3.47 -12.52 0.71
CA CYS A 110 3.84 -12.53 2.11
C CYS A 110 3.44 -11.20 2.75
N MET A 111 3.36 -11.17 4.09
CA MET A 111 3.15 -9.92 4.81
C MET A 111 4.31 -8.97 4.53
N VAL A 112 3.97 -7.72 4.23
CA VAL A 112 4.91 -6.64 3.98
C VAL A 112 4.56 -5.50 4.93
N ASP A 113 5.53 -5.01 5.68
CA ASP A 113 5.33 -3.84 6.55
C ASP A 113 5.85 -2.58 5.88
N VAL A 114 5.21 -1.45 6.15
CA VAL A 114 5.69 -0.12 5.75
C VAL A 114 6.27 0.60 6.96
N TYR A 115 7.57 0.93 6.88
CA TYR A 115 8.26 1.70 7.91
C TYR A 115 8.06 3.20 7.68
N GLY A 116 7.05 3.76 8.33
CA GLY A 116 6.58 5.13 8.16
C GLY A 116 7.51 6.20 8.74
N ILE A 117 7.16 7.47 8.50
CA ILE A 117 7.90 8.63 9.04
C ILE A 117 7.41 8.98 10.44
N GLN A 118 6.10 8.93 10.65
CA GLN A 118 5.45 9.26 11.93
C GLN A 118 4.75 8.02 12.47
N PRO A 119 4.67 7.86 13.81
CA PRO A 119 3.74 6.91 14.41
C PRO A 119 2.31 7.38 14.19
N GLY A 120 1.38 6.44 14.23
CA GLY A 120 -0.04 6.69 14.01
C GLY A 120 -0.95 5.95 14.99
N PRO A 121 -2.25 6.30 15.01
CA PRO A 121 -3.26 5.45 15.62
C PRO A 121 -3.15 4.03 15.07
N GLY A 122 -3.10 3.03 15.95
CA GLY A 122 -2.91 1.62 15.55
C GLY A 122 -1.46 1.23 15.16
N ALA A 123 -0.56 2.20 14.96
CA ALA A 123 0.85 1.97 14.59
C ALA A 123 1.80 2.87 15.43
N PRO A 124 1.89 2.66 16.76
CA PRO A 124 2.63 3.55 17.67
C PRO A 124 4.15 3.54 17.45
N ASP A 125 4.67 2.55 16.75
CA ASP A 125 6.06 2.38 16.36
C ASP A 125 6.34 2.80 14.91
N ALA A 126 5.34 3.39 14.22
CA ALA A 126 5.41 3.74 12.80
C ALA A 126 5.64 2.53 11.87
N ILE A 127 5.23 1.33 12.29
CA ILE A 127 5.19 0.15 11.43
C ILE A 127 3.74 -0.08 11.02
N TYR A 128 3.46 0.06 9.72
CA TYR A 128 2.11 -0.01 9.18
C TYR A 128 1.90 -1.32 8.41
N PRO A 129 0.70 -1.93 8.50
CA PRO A 129 0.43 -3.26 7.94
C PRO A 129 0.35 -3.28 6.41
N GLU A 130 0.43 -4.48 5.84
CA GLU A 130 0.50 -4.76 4.40
C GLU A 130 -0.46 -3.94 3.53
N PRO A 131 0.07 -3.12 2.61
CA PRO A 131 -0.74 -2.44 1.62
C PRO A 131 -1.08 -3.36 0.43
N GLY A 132 -2.36 -3.64 0.21
CA GLY A 132 -2.85 -3.93 -1.13
C GLY A 132 -2.79 -2.64 -1.96
N LEU A 133 -2.10 -2.62 -3.10
CA LEU A 133 -1.93 -1.39 -3.88
C LEU A 133 -3.00 -1.30 -4.98
N PHE A 134 -3.74 -0.20 -4.95
CA PHE A 134 -4.76 0.09 -5.95
C PHE A 134 -4.11 0.63 -7.22
N ALA A 135 -4.46 0.00 -8.34
CA ALA A 135 -4.15 0.51 -9.67
C ALA A 135 -5.43 0.84 -10.46
N ALA A 136 -5.27 1.25 -11.71
CA ALA A 136 -6.39 1.62 -12.58
C ALA A 136 -7.41 0.47 -12.66
N PRO A 137 -8.73 0.75 -12.59
CA PRO A 137 -9.73 -0.30 -12.71
C PRO A 137 -9.77 -0.84 -14.14
N SER A 138 -9.59 -2.14 -14.30
CA SER A 138 -10.32 -2.87 -15.35
C SER A 138 -11.71 -3.22 -14.82
N GLY A 139 -12.60 -2.23 -14.74
CA GLY A 139 -14.06 -2.42 -14.63
C GLY A 139 -14.64 -3.18 -13.42
N ALA A 140 -13.86 -3.52 -12.40
CA ALA A 140 -14.37 -4.13 -11.17
C ALA A 140 -14.76 -3.05 -10.13
N SER A 141 -15.72 -3.36 -9.25
CA SER A 141 -16.20 -2.56 -8.10
C SER A 141 -15.13 -2.21 -7.04
N GLU A 142 -13.86 -2.45 -7.37
CA GLU A 142 -12.69 -2.59 -6.49
C GLU A 142 -11.51 -1.74 -6.98
N GLY A 143 -11.69 -0.97 -8.06
CA GLY A 143 -10.62 -0.14 -8.60
C GLY A 143 -10.58 1.27 -8.02
N LEU A 144 -9.43 1.92 -8.22
CA LEU A 144 -9.10 3.28 -7.76
C LEU A 144 -10.28 4.27 -7.84
N LEU A 145 -10.98 4.30 -8.97
CA LEU A 145 -12.06 5.26 -9.22
C LEU A 145 -13.29 5.03 -8.33
N GLU A 146 -13.69 3.77 -8.10
CA GLU A 146 -14.91 3.45 -7.34
C GLU A 146 -14.71 3.66 -5.84
N ILE A 147 -13.52 3.36 -5.32
CA ILE A 147 -13.17 3.60 -3.92
C ILE A 147 -13.18 5.09 -3.64
N ASN A 148 -12.53 5.90 -4.49
CA ASN A 148 -12.44 7.34 -4.28
C ASN A 148 -13.78 8.07 -4.44
N LYS A 149 -14.67 7.61 -5.34
CA LYS A 149 -16.06 8.12 -5.39
C LYS A 149 -16.84 7.89 -4.09
N LYS A 150 -16.59 6.78 -3.39
CA LYS A 150 -17.24 6.48 -2.10
C LYS A 150 -16.67 7.30 -0.96
N LEU A 151 -15.34 7.49 -0.93
CA LEU A 151 -14.66 8.24 0.14
C LEU A 151 -15.05 9.72 0.16
N VAL A 152 -15.13 10.37 -1.00
CA VAL A 152 -15.53 11.79 -1.10
C VAL A 152 -16.97 12.04 -0.58
N ASN A 153 -17.80 11.00 -0.50
CA ASN A 153 -19.19 11.08 -0.04
C ASN A 153 -19.42 10.46 1.34
N GLY A 154 -18.36 10.02 2.05
CA GLY A 154 -18.46 9.21 3.27
C GLY A 154 -18.24 9.96 4.59
N ASP A 155 -18.33 9.21 5.70
CA ASP A 155 -18.24 9.67 7.10
C ASP A 155 -16.80 9.90 7.61
N ALA A 156 -15.82 10.13 6.72
CA ALA A 156 -14.40 10.29 7.06
C ALA A 156 -13.96 11.76 6.88
N PRO A 157 -14.21 12.66 7.86
CA PRO A 157 -13.99 14.10 7.71
C PRO A 157 -12.52 14.49 7.51
N GLU A 158 -11.58 13.61 7.87
CA GLU A 158 -10.14 13.84 7.68
C GLU A 158 -9.69 13.62 6.23
N ILE A 159 -10.44 12.84 5.45
CA ILE A 159 -10.11 12.56 4.04
C ILE A 159 -10.64 13.71 3.19
N THR A 160 -9.73 14.60 2.79
CA THR A 160 -10.07 15.77 1.98
C THR A 160 -10.09 15.42 0.48
N PRO A 161 -10.76 16.23 -0.37
CA PRO A 161 -10.87 15.96 -1.81
C PRO A 161 -9.53 15.91 -2.57
N ASP A 162 -8.45 16.43 -1.98
CA ASP A 162 -7.08 16.32 -2.51
C ASP A 162 -6.36 15.05 -2.06
N MET A 163 -7.04 14.09 -1.42
CA MET A 163 -6.49 12.80 -1.04
C MET A 163 -7.08 11.68 -1.88
N LEU A 164 -6.20 10.82 -2.40
CA LEU A 164 -6.55 9.66 -3.20
C LEU A 164 -6.18 8.40 -2.44
N ALA A 165 -7.13 7.49 -2.20
CA ALA A 165 -6.80 6.17 -1.70
C ALA A 165 -6.01 5.39 -2.77
N ILE A 166 -4.78 4.97 -2.42
CA ILE A 166 -3.85 4.24 -3.29
C ILE A 166 -3.58 2.82 -2.79
N GLY A 167 -4.14 2.44 -1.65
CA GLY A 167 -4.11 1.10 -1.12
C GLY A 167 -4.87 0.96 0.18
N ASP A 168 -5.06 -0.28 0.62
CA ASP A 168 -5.69 -0.63 1.88
C ASP A 168 -4.96 -1.76 2.59
N ASP A 169 -5.27 -1.97 3.86
CA ASP A 169 -4.90 -3.19 4.58
C ASP A 169 -6.09 -4.14 4.73
N ALA A 170 -5.84 -5.34 5.27
CA ALA A 170 -6.89 -6.34 5.51
C ALA A 170 -7.94 -5.92 6.55
N PHE A 171 -7.69 -4.84 7.30
CA PHE A 171 -8.56 -4.31 8.35
C PHE A 171 -9.42 -3.13 7.88
N GLY A 172 -9.24 -2.66 6.64
CA GLY A 172 -10.00 -1.56 6.06
C GLY A 172 -9.40 -0.17 6.31
N ASN A 173 -8.16 -0.11 6.79
CA ASN A 173 -7.40 1.13 6.86
C ASN A 173 -6.86 1.50 5.48
N LEU A 174 -6.60 2.79 5.26
CA LEU A 174 -6.28 3.30 3.93
C LEU A 174 -4.91 3.99 3.88
N TYR A 175 -4.22 3.77 2.77
CA TYR A 175 -3.09 4.57 2.35
C TYR A 175 -3.57 5.64 1.36
N LEU A 176 -3.35 6.90 1.72
CA LEU A 176 -3.85 8.08 1.01
C LEU A 176 -2.70 8.88 0.42
N LEU A 177 -2.71 9.07 -0.89
CA LEU A 177 -1.83 9.95 -1.63
C LEU A 177 -2.39 11.37 -1.62
N LYS A 178 -1.65 12.32 -1.05
CA LYS A 178 -1.96 13.75 -1.18
C LYS A 178 -1.61 14.22 -2.59
N MET A 179 -2.60 14.78 -3.27
CA MET A 179 -2.50 15.38 -4.59
C MET A 179 -2.41 16.91 -4.48
N GLY A 180 -2.08 17.60 -5.58
CA GLY A 180 -1.94 19.07 -5.58
C GLY A 180 -0.57 19.54 -5.10
N GLU A 181 -0.48 20.75 -4.56
CA GLU A 181 0.78 21.39 -4.17
C GLU A 181 0.77 21.84 -2.69
N PRO A 182 1.70 21.37 -1.83
CA PRO A 182 2.67 20.29 -2.10
C PRO A 182 1.96 18.92 -2.13
N GLY A 183 2.23 18.13 -3.16
CA GLY A 183 1.66 16.78 -3.36
C GLY A 183 2.73 15.69 -3.28
N GLY A 184 2.28 14.43 -3.33
CA GLY A 184 3.13 13.24 -3.31
C GLY A 184 3.21 12.52 -1.97
N GLN A 185 2.90 13.21 -0.86
CA GLN A 185 2.96 12.61 0.47
C GLN A 185 1.94 11.48 0.63
N ILE A 186 2.35 10.42 1.33
CA ILE A 186 1.48 9.28 1.67
C ILE A 186 1.12 9.35 3.14
N TYR A 187 -0.18 9.29 3.43
CA TYR A 187 -0.74 9.22 4.76
C TYR A 187 -1.39 7.86 4.99
N PHE A 188 -1.38 7.39 6.23
CA PHE A 188 -2.19 6.28 6.68
C PHE A 188 -3.39 6.82 7.45
N TRP A 189 -4.58 6.28 7.17
CA TRP A 189 -5.82 6.55 7.87
C TRP A 189 -6.32 5.28 8.55
N ASP A 190 -6.38 5.31 9.88
CA ASP A 190 -7.01 4.27 10.70
C ASP A 190 -8.52 4.52 10.72
N HIS A 191 -9.30 3.59 10.16
CA HIS A 191 -10.74 3.78 10.04
C HIS A 191 -11.50 3.64 11.37
N GLU A 192 -10.92 2.97 12.37
CA GLU A 192 -11.53 2.76 13.68
C GLU A 192 -11.22 3.91 14.63
N GLN A 193 -9.97 4.39 14.62
CA GLN A 193 -9.47 5.42 15.52
C GLN A 193 -9.50 6.83 14.90
N GLY A 194 -9.63 6.93 13.58
CA GLY A 194 -9.55 8.18 12.83
C GLY A 194 -8.13 8.75 12.79
N GLY A 195 -8.02 9.92 12.17
CA GLY A 195 -6.75 10.65 12.07
C GLY A 195 -5.83 10.18 10.94
N LEU A 196 -4.86 11.05 10.60
CA LEU A 196 -3.91 10.85 9.51
C LEU A 196 -2.49 10.85 10.04
N SER A 197 -1.70 9.89 9.59
CA SER A 197 -0.29 9.76 9.99
C SER A 197 0.61 9.76 8.76
N LEU A 198 1.63 10.61 8.74
CA LEU A 198 2.53 10.68 7.59
C LEU A 198 3.41 9.43 7.49
N VAL A 199 3.26 8.68 6.42
CA VAL A 199 4.01 7.45 6.16
C VAL A 199 5.23 7.72 5.29
N ALA A 200 5.09 8.53 4.23
CA ALA A 200 6.16 8.79 3.27
C ALA A 200 6.03 10.16 2.59
N ASN A 201 7.12 10.69 2.04
CA ASN A 201 7.14 11.99 1.36
C ASN A 201 6.78 11.93 -0.13
N SER A 202 6.79 10.74 -0.72
CA SER A 202 6.47 10.47 -2.13
C SER A 202 6.00 9.03 -2.27
N PHE A 203 5.40 8.67 -3.41
CA PHE A 203 5.07 7.26 -3.69
C PHE A 203 6.35 6.41 -3.82
N THR A 204 7.41 6.97 -4.41
CA THR A 204 8.72 6.29 -4.47
C THR A 204 9.30 6.03 -3.07
N ASP A 205 9.25 7.02 -2.18
CA ASP A 205 9.67 6.89 -0.78
C ASP A 205 8.85 5.81 -0.07
N PHE A 206 7.54 5.78 -0.29
CA PHE A 206 6.63 4.77 0.26
C PHE A 206 7.00 3.34 -0.15
N ILE A 207 7.19 3.09 -1.45
CA ILE A 207 7.61 1.77 -1.95
C ILE A 207 8.98 1.37 -1.39
N SER A 208 9.91 2.33 -1.24
CA SER A 208 11.25 2.04 -0.69
C SER A 208 11.25 1.64 0.79
N ARG A 209 10.17 1.98 1.52
CA ARG A 209 9.98 1.69 2.95
C ARG A 209 9.30 0.36 3.22
N MET A 210 8.79 -0.30 2.18
CA MET A 210 8.19 -1.63 2.28
C MET A 210 9.25 -2.68 2.53
N GLN A 211 9.04 -3.56 3.50
CA GLN A 211 9.90 -4.72 3.77
C GLN A 211 9.04 -5.95 4.08
N PRO A 212 9.50 -7.18 3.76
CA PRO A 212 8.84 -8.38 4.28
C PRO A 212 8.75 -8.30 5.80
N SER A 213 7.60 -8.66 6.35
CA SER A 213 7.42 -8.68 7.81
C SER A 213 8.31 -9.75 8.43
N ASP A 214 8.89 -9.42 9.59
CA ASP A 214 9.70 -10.34 10.40
C ASP A 214 8.83 -11.40 11.11
N GLU A 215 7.51 -11.19 11.18
CA GLU A 215 6.55 -12.13 11.75
C GLU A 215 6.13 -13.19 10.70
N GLN A 216 6.87 -14.29 10.60
CA GLN A 216 6.51 -15.47 9.79
C GLN A 216 6.18 -16.70 10.64
#